data_AF-A0A3S4YKH8-F1
#
_entry.id   AF-A0A3S4YKH8-F1
#
_cell.length_a   1.000
_cell.length_b   1.000
_cell.length_c   1.000
_cell.angle_alpha   90.00
_cell.angle_beta   90.00
_cell.angle_gamma   90.00
#
_symmetry.space_group_name_H-M   'P 1'
#
loop_
_entity.id
_entity.type
_entity.pdbx_description
1 polymer ?
#
loop_
_entity_poly.entity_id
_entity_poly.type
_entity_poly.pdbx_seq_one_letter_code
_entity_poly.pdbx_strand_id
1 'polypeptide(L)'
;MRTAAITGIEDDVQAFLAELNLPEGVRVTGPVPLDEDYFAHQSAGVESGGERDASEPVAANPDEDAVPGDWRAILFFAYVQAPQVTHELRSVRAALSALRRVGAVQVRCDGLDVV
;
A
#
# COMPACT_ATOMS: atom_id res chain seq x y z
N MET A 1 -15.22 -2.46 -5.08
CA MET A 1 -14.43 -2.37 -3.83
C MET A 1 -13.06 -1.87 -4.22
N ARG A 2 -12.46 -0.96 -3.45
CA ARG A 2 -11.13 -0.39 -3.67
C ARG A 2 -10.23 -0.75 -2.49
N THR A 3 -8.93 -0.76 -2.74
CA THR A 3 -7.95 -1.15 -1.73
C THR A 3 -6.77 -0.20 -1.71
N ALA A 4 -6.27 0.10 -0.52
CA ALA A 4 -5.00 0.80 -0.35
C ALA A 4 -4.08 -0.01 0.55
N ALA A 5 -2.80 -0.09 0.17
CA ALA A 5 -1.74 -0.69 0.97
C ALA A 5 -0.85 0.41 1.54
N ILE A 6 -0.54 0.29 2.83
CA ILE A 6 0.40 1.13 3.56
C ILE A 6 1.54 0.22 4.00
N THR A 7 2.76 0.50 3.56
CA THR A 7 3.94 -0.34 3.85
C THR A 7 5.08 0.54 4.40
N GLY A 8 5.79 0.03 5.40
CA GLY A 8 6.95 0.67 6.03
C GLY A 8 7.32 -0.03 7.34
N ILE A 9 8.13 0.58 8.19
CA ILE A 9 8.43 0.00 9.51
C ILE A 9 7.19 -0.02 10.42
N GLU A 10 7.15 -0.94 11.38
CA GLU A 10 5.98 -1.15 12.26
C GLU A 10 5.46 0.14 12.90
N ASP A 11 6.34 0.84 13.63
CA ASP A 11 6.00 2.05 14.38
C ASP A 11 5.46 3.16 13.46
N ASP A 12 6.06 3.29 12.28
CA ASP A 12 5.68 4.30 11.29
C ASP A 12 4.31 4.00 10.69
N VAL A 13 4.04 2.73 10.36
CA VAL A 13 2.74 2.31 9.84
C VAL A 13 1.66 2.47 10.92
N GLN A 14 1.96 2.13 12.17
CA GLN A 14 1.03 2.35 13.29
C GLN A 14 0.74 3.83 13.52
N ALA A 15 1.78 4.67 13.55
CA ALA A 15 1.63 6.13 13.70
C ALA A 15 0.82 6.73 12.54
N PHE A 16 1.07 6.28 11.32
CA PHE A 16 0.30 6.71 10.16
C PHE A 16 -1.17 6.33 10.28
N LEU A 17 -1.48 5.08 10.63
CA LEU A 17 -2.85 4.60 10.80
C LEU A 17 -3.61 5.34 11.89
N ALA A 18 -2.92 5.70 12.99
CA ALA A 18 -3.52 6.41 14.12
C ALA A 18 -3.95 7.84 13.77
N GLU A 19 -3.33 8.45 12.77
CA GLU A 19 -3.61 9.83 12.33
C GLU A 19 -4.67 9.89 11.21
N LEU A 20 -5.04 8.75 10.61
CA LEU A 20 -6.05 8.72 9.56
C LEU A 20 -7.46 8.93 10.11
N ASN A 21 -8.16 9.92 9.55
CA ASN A 21 -9.57 10.12 9.81
C ASN A 21 -10.43 9.46 8.73
N LEU A 22 -10.58 8.12 8.83
CA LEU A 22 -11.27 7.32 7.81
C LEU A 22 -12.81 7.44 7.93
N PRO A 23 -13.54 7.51 6.80
CA PRO A 23 -15.00 7.47 6.82
C PRO A 23 -15.53 6.13 7.36
N GLU A 24 -16.75 6.14 7.87
CA GLU A 24 -17.43 4.91 8.29
C GLU A 24 -17.52 3.89 7.16
N GLY A 25 -17.33 2.61 7.48
CA GLY A 25 -17.37 1.52 6.50
C GLY A 25 -16.03 1.23 5.81
N VAL A 26 -14.98 2.01 6.06
CA VAL A 26 -13.60 1.60 5.70
C VAL A 26 -13.14 0.53 6.68
N ARG A 27 -12.74 -0.63 6.15
CA ARG A 27 -12.16 -1.71 6.96
C ARG A 27 -10.65 -1.67 6.86
N VAL A 28 -9.98 -1.71 7.99
CA VAL A 28 -8.52 -1.80 8.09
C VAL A 28 -8.12 -3.22 8.49
N THR A 29 -7.05 -3.73 7.89
CA THR A 29 -6.41 -5.01 8.24
C THR A 29 -4.92 -4.78 8.43
N GLY A 30 -4.34 -5.31 9.49
CA GLY A 30 -2.94 -5.07 9.85
C GLY A 30 -2.74 -3.82 10.71
N PRO A 31 -1.49 -3.49 11.09
CA PRO A 31 -0.26 -3.89 10.40
C PRO A 31 0.16 -5.35 10.65
N VAL A 32 0.67 -6.01 9.61
CA VAL A 32 1.16 -7.40 9.62
C VAL A 32 2.59 -7.43 9.08
N PRO A 33 3.52 -8.23 9.64
CA PRO A 33 4.88 -8.31 9.12
C PRO A 33 4.92 -8.95 7.73
N LEU A 34 5.82 -8.45 6.88
CA LEU A 34 6.19 -9.03 5.60
C LEU A 34 7.51 -9.79 5.78
N ASP A 35 7.38 -11.06 6.16
CA ASP A 35 8.51 -11.94 6.43
C ASP A 35 9.09 -12.55 5.15
N GLU A 36 10.25 -13.21 5.24
CA GLU A 36 10.91 -13.86 4.09
C GLU A 36 10.00 -14.85 3.35
N ASP A 37 9.13 -15.56 4.08
CA ASP A 37 8.14 -16.47 3.50
C ASP A 37 7.14 -15.75 2.60
N TYR A 38 6.71 -14.53 2.96
CA TYR A 38 5.82 -13.70 2.13
C TYR A 38 6.45 -13.41 0.77
N PHE A 39 7.73 -13.02 0.76
CA PHE A 39 8.47 -12.73 -0.48
C PHE A 39 8.82 -14.00 -1.27
N ALA A 40 9.10 -15.12 -0.58
CA ALA A 40 9.31 -16.41 -1.23
C ALA A 40 8.06 -16.89 -1.99
N HIS A 41 6.87 -16.72 -1.42
CA HIS A 41 5.61 -17.05 -2.08
C HIS A 41 5.24 -16.09 -3.21
N GLN A 42 5.69 -14.83 -3.16
CA GLN A 42 5.43 -13.85 -4.21
C GLN A 42 6.28 -14.11 -5.48
N SER A 43 7.56 -14.47 -5.29
CA SER A 43 8.48 -14.78 -6.40
C SER A 43 8.09 -16.06 -7.18
N ALA A 44 7.43 -17.02 -6.52
CA ALA A 44 6.90 -18.23 -7.16
C ALA A 44 5.67 -17.97 -8.05
N GLY A 45 5.09 -16.76 -8.04
CA GLY A 45 3.98 -16.37 -8.92
C GLY A 45 4.41 -15.89 -10.31
N VAL A 46 5.71 -15.82 -10.61
CA VAL A 46 6.26 -15.21 -11.83
C VAL A 46 6.67 -16.25 -12.89
N GLU A 47 6.40 -17.54 -12.68
CA GLU A 47 6.72 -18.58 -13.67
C GLU A 47 5.52 -18.97 -14.54
N SER A 48 5.43 -18.36 -15.74
CA SER A 48 5.31 -19.06 -17.03
C SER A 48 4.59 -18.23 -18.10
N GLY A 49 5.30 -17.89 -19.20
CA GLY A 49 4.62 -17.79 -20.50
C GLY A 49 5.10 -16.77 -21.53
N GLY A 50 6.36 -16.91 -21.96
CA GLY A 50 6.75 -16.65 -23.35
C GLY A 50 7.21 -15.23 -23.69
N GLU A 51 8.30 -15.17 -24.45
CA GLU A 51 8.74 -14.09 -25.34
C GLU A 51 7.61 -13.10 -25.71
N ARG A 52 7.62 -11.88 -25.17
CA ARG A 52 6.67 -10.83 -25.60
C ARG A 52 7.36 -9.54 -25.95
N ASP A 53 7.13 -9.20 -27.21
CA ASP A 53 7.16 -7.91 -27.86
C ASP A 53 6.84 -6.73 -26.93
N ALA A 54 7.55 -5.62 -27.13
CA ALA A 54 7.67 -4.48 -26.22
C ALA A 54 6.42 -3.58 -26.15
N SER A 55 5.22 -4.16 -26.01
CA SER A 55 3.96 -3.43 -25.98
C SER A 55 2.88 -4.14 -25.15
N GLU A 56 3.18 -4.51 -23.91
CA GLU A 56 2.17 -4.73 -22.88
C GLU A 56 2.51 -3.87 -21.66
N PRO A 57 1.54 -3.20 -21.02
CA PRO A 57 1.82 -2.39 -19.85
C PRO A 57 2.36 -3.32 -18.77
N VAL A 58 3.56 -3.03 -18.26
CA VAL A 58 4.07 -3.60 -17.01
C VAL A 58 2.93 -3.45 -16.00
N ALA A 59 2.33 -4.58 -15.62
CA ALA A 59 1.50 -4.62 -14.44
C ALA A 59 2.47 -4.30 -13.30
N ALA A 60 2.43 -3.05 -12.82
CA ALA A 60 3.26 -2.60 -11.71
C ALA A 60 3.07 -3.61 -10.59
N ASN A 61 4.12 -4.34 -10.25
CA ASN A 61 4.02 -5.37 -9.23
C ASN A 61 3.67 -4.62 -7.93
N PRO A 62 2.56 -4.97 -7.25
CA PRO A 62 2.08 -4.24 -6.08
C PRO A 62 3.04 -4.26 -4.88
N ASP A 63 4.20 -4.92 -5.04
CA ASP A 63 5.17 -5.21 -4.01
C ASP A 63 6.61 -4.74 -4.28
N GLU A 64 6.91 -4.12 -5.43
CA GLU A 64 8.30 -3.73 -5.79
C GLU A 64 9.01 -2.80 -4.78
N ASP A 65 8.27 -2.09 -3.94
CA ASP A 65 8.84 -1.19 -2.92
C ASP A 65 8.87 -1.80 -1.51
N ALA A 66 8.32 -2.99 -1.29
CA ALA A 66 8.31 -3.63 0.02
C ALA A 66 9.60 -4.44 0.22
N VAL A 67 10.21 -4.34 1.40
CA VAL A 67 11.42 -5.09 1.75
C VAL A 67 11.15 -6.08 2.90
N PRO A 68 11.91 -7.19 3.00
CA PRO A 68 11.84 -8.06 4.16
C PRO A 68 12.02 -7.29 5.48
N GLY A 69 11.09 -7.48 6.41
CA GLY A 69 11.03 -6.75 7.68
C GLY A 69 10.12 -5.51 7.66
N ASP A 70 9.57 -5.13 6.51
CA ASP A 70 8.48 -4.16 6.46
C ASP A 70 7.19 -4.73 7.06
N TRP A 71 6.32 -3.82 7.45
CA TRP A 71 4.97 -4.08 7.92
C TRP A 71 3.97 -3.50 6.95
N ARG A 72 2.85 -4.20 6.76
CA ARG A 72 1.80 -3.77 5.85
C ARG A 72 0.43 -3.72 6.51
N ALA A 73 -0.27 -2.62 6.27
CA ALA A 73 -1.70 -2.50 6.51
C ALA A 73 -2.45 -2.36 5.19
N ILE A 74 -3.66 -2.95 5.13
CA ILE A 74 -4.56 -2.91 3.98
C ILE A 74 -5.87 -2.26 4.39
N LEU A 75 -6.28 -1.26 3.62
CA LEU A 75 -7.57 -0.60 3.74
C LEU A 75 -8.49 -1.11 2.64
N PHE A 76 -9.73 -1.37 3.01
CA PHE A 76 -10.80 -1.84 2.15
C PHE A 76 -11.96 -0.86 2.22
N PHE A 77 -12.35 -0.29 1.08
CA PHE A 77 -13.38 0.74 1.03
C PHE A 77 -14.25 0.65 -0.22
N ALA A 78 -15.44 1.24 -0.16
CA ALA A 78 -16.33 1.29 -1.32
C ALA A 78 -15.78 2.25 -2.37
N TYR A 79 -16.12 2.01 -3.64
CA TYR A 79 -15.67 2.89 -4.73
C TYR A 79 -16.10 4.34 -4.53
N VAL A 80 -17.32 4.53 -4.00
CA VAL A 80 -17.87 5.86 -3.69
C VAL A 80 -17.05 6.63 -2.64
N GLN A 81 -16.25 5.92 -1.83
CA GLN A 81 -15.40 6.51 -0.79
C GLN A 81 -13.99 6.82 -1.29
N ALA A 82 -13.59 6.34 -2.47
CA ALA A 82 -12.22 6.46 -2.96
C ALA A 82 -11.68 7.89 -3.00
N PRO A 83 -12.42 8.91 -3.49
CA PRO A 83 -11.91 10.29 -3.48
C PRO A 83 -11.58 10.80 -2.07
N GLN A 84 -12.43 10.47 -1.09
CA GLN A 84 -12.24 10.87 0.30
C GLN A 84 -11.06 10.14 0.94
N VAL A 85 -10.99 8.81 0.78
CA VAL A 85 -9.92 7.99 1.35
C VAL A 85 -8.56 8.37 0.75
N THR A 86 -8.48 8.56 -0.57
CA THR A 86 -7.24 8.95 -1.25
C THR A 86 -6.79 10.37 -0.85
N HIS A 87 -7.74 11.31 -0.69
CA HIS A 87 -7.44 12.64 -0.17
C HIS A 87 -6.84 12.57 1.25
N GLU A 88 -7.46 11.78 2.12
CA GLU A 88 -7.01 11.61 3.51
C GLU A 88 -5.61 11.00 3.57
N LEU A 89 -5.39 9.90 2.85
CA LEU A 89 -4.09 9.24 2.76
C LEU A 89 -2.99 10.21 2.26
N ARG A 90 -3.30 11.00 1.23
CA ARG A 90 -2.36 11.99 0.68
C ARG A 90 -2.07 13.12 1.69
N SER A 91 -3.11 13.61 2.35
CA SER A 91 -3.03 14.68 3.36
C SER A 91 -2.16 14.26 4.55
N VAL A 92 -2.48 13.12 5.16
CA VAL A 92 -1.75 12.59 6.32
C VAL A 92 -0.31 12.28 5.97
N ARG A 93 -0.05 11.67 4.81
CA ARG A 93 1.33 11.43 4.33
C ARG A 93 2.12 12.73 4.22
N ALA A 94 1.54 13.76 3.60
CA ALA A 94 2.20 15.04 3.47
C ALA A 94 2.47 15.70 4.84
N ALA A 95 1.50 15.65 5.75
CA ALA A 95 1.62 16.23 7.09
C ALA A 95 2.70 15.53 7.93
N LEU A 96 2.67 14.20 8.00
CA LEU A 96 3.64 13.42 8.79
C LEU A 96 5.06 13.51 8.21
N SER A 97 5.19 13.54 6.89
CA SER A 97 6.47 13.78 6.21
C SER A 97 7.02 15.18 6.51
N ALA A 98 6.19 16.21 6.46
CA ALA A 98 6.60 17.58 6.78
C ALA A 98 7.07 17.72 8.23
N LEU A 99 6.42 17.01 9.15
CA LEU A 99 6.75 17.00 10.57
C LEU A 99 7.92 16.06 10.91
N ARG A 100 8.41 15.26 9.95
CA ARG A 100 9.42 14.20 10.15
C ARG A 100 9.08 13.26 11.32
N ARG A 101 7.78 13.06 11.57
CA ARG A 101 7.26 12.23 12.67
C ARG A 101 7.31 10.75 12.33
N VAL A 102 7.20 10.47 11.04
CA VAL A 102 7.19 9.12 10.47
C VAL A 102 8.30 9.06 9.44
N GLY A 103 9.00 7.93 9.39
CA GLY A 103 9.95 7.60 8.34
C GLY A 103 9.28 7.35 6.99
N ALA A 104 9.95 6.58 6.13
CA ALA A 104 9.51 6.37 4.76
C ALA A 104 8.32 5.39 4.69
N VAL A 105 7.09 5.93 4.74
CA VAL A 105 5.87 5.14 4.50
C VAL A 105 5.44 5.22 3.04
N GLN A 106 5.27 4.06 2.43
CA GLN A 106 4.73 3.89 1.09
C GLN A 106 3.21 3.71 1.16
N VAL A 107 2.50 4.53 0.38
CA VAL A 107 1.05 4.43 0.23
C VAL A 107 0.74 4.13 -1.22
N ARG A 108 0.10 2.99 -1.47
CA ARG A 108 -0.32 2.53 -2.79
C ARG A 108 -1.83 2.33 -2.76
N CYS A 109 -2.57 3.23 -3.41
CA CYS A 109 -3.95 2.91 -3.79
C CYS A 109 -3.88 1.93 -4.97
N ASP A 110 -4.85 1.03 -5.13
CA ASP A 110 -4.84 0.06 -6.22
C ASP A 110 -4.50 0.70 -7.58
N GLY A 111 -3.83 -0.06 -8.46
CA GLY A 111 -2.99 0.43 -9.57
C GLY A 111 -3.65 1.31 -10.65
N LEU A 112 -4.92 1.70 -10.45
CA LEU A 112 -5.66 2.63 -11.30
C LEU A 112 -5.68 4.08 -10.75
N ASP A 113 -5.48 4.31 -9.45
CA ASP A 113 -5.73 5.61 -8.81
C ASP A 113 -4.48 6.52 -8.73
N VAL A 114 -3.62 6.48 -9.76
CA VAL A 114 -2.39 7.31 -9.85
C VAL A 114 -2.60 8.65 -10.59
N VAL A 115 -3.84 9.10 -10.76
CA VAL A 115 -4.21 10.31 -11.53
C VAL A 115 -4.53 11.53 -10.68
#